data_AF-A0A5P1X3E8-F1
#
_entry.id   AF-A0A5P1X3E8-F1
#
_cell.length_a   1.000
_cell.length_b   1.000
_cell.length_c   1.000
_cell.angle_alpha   90.00
_cell.angle_beta   90.00
_cell.angle_gamma   90.00
#
_symmetry.space_group_name_H-M   'P 1'
#
loop_
_entity.id
_entity.type
_entity.pdbx_description
1 polymer ?
#
loop_
_entity_poly.entity_id
_entity_poly.type
_entity_poly.pdbx_seq_one_letter_code
_entity_poly.pdbx_strand_id
1 'polypeptide(L)' 'MDKLMLIGDGDARVGMEKYMKNHFPFVGVPKPERTKQTKAVIKQSKHVETVVLMSRVNK' A
#
# COMPACT_ATOMS: atom_id res chain seq x y z
N MET A 1 14.86 0.15 5.61
CA MET A 1 13.53 0.57 5.14
C MET A 1 12.55 0.03 6.14
N ASP A 2 11.86 0.90 6.87
CA ASP A 2 10.82 0.46 7.80
C ASP A 2 9.71 -0.25 7.03
N LYS A 3 9.21 -1.35 7.58
CA LYS A 3 8.16 -2.15 6.95
C LYS A 3 6.88 -1.32 6.91
N LEU A 4 6.40 -0.98 5.70
CA LEU A 4 5.10 -0.34 5.53
C LEU A 4 3.99 -1.32 5.95
N MET A 5 3.28 -0.97 7.01
CA MET A 5 2.11 -1.70 7.49
C MET A 5 0.89 -0.76 7.39
N LEU A 6 -0.14 -1.22 6.70
CA LEU A 6 -1.41 -0.49 6.61
C LEU A 6 -2.32 -0.91 7.76
N ILE A 7 -2.92 0.06 8.43
CA ILE A 7 -3.90 -0.17 9.50
C ILE A 7 -5.27 0.25 8.97
N GLY A 8 -6.19 -0.70 8.86
CA GLY A 8 -7.52 -0.48 8.30
C GLY A 8 -8.65 -0.88 9.21
N ASP A 9 -9.86 -0.61 8.74
CA ASP A 9 -11.10 -0.85 9.46
C ASP A 9 -11.81 -2.13 8.98
N GLY A 10 -12.41 -2.86 9.92
CA GLY A 10 -13.06 -4.14 9.65
C GLY A 10 -14.29 -4.02 8.77
N ASP A 11 -15.12 -2.99 8.98
CA ASP A 11 -16.35 -2.79 8.21
C ASP A 11 -16.03 -2.31 6.80
N ALA A 12 -15.08 -1.39 6.67
CA ALA A 12 -14.56 -0.96 5.38
C ALA A 12 -13.97 -2.13 4.58
N ARG A 13 -13.27 -3.07 5.24
CA ARG A 13 -12.74 -4.27 4.59
C ARG A 13 -13.84 -5.09 3.94
N VAL A 14 -14.90 -5.42 4.69
CA VAL A 14 -16.02 -6.23 4.18
C VAL A 14 -16.68 -5.55 2.98
N GLY A 15 -16.90 -4.23 3.07
CA GLY A 15 -17.45 -3.46 1.96
C GLY A 15 -16.59 -3.51 0.69
N MET A 16 -15.27 -3.38 0.84
CA MET A 16 -14.32 -3.41 -0.29
C MET A 16 -14.16 -4.79 -0.91
N GLU A 17 -14.09 -5.85 -0.09
CA GLU A 17 -14.06 -7.24 -0.56
C GLU A 17 -15.31 -7.54 -1.37
N LYS A 18 -16.49 -7.19 -0.84
CA LYS A 18 -17.77 -7.37 -1.54
C LYS A 18 -17.83 -6.57 -2.86
N TYR A 19 -17.38 -5.32 -2.86
CA TYR A 19 -17.32 -4.50 -4.08
C TYR A 19 -16.49 -5.16 -5.18
N MET A 20 -15.38 -5.80 -4.80
CA MET A 20 -14.52 -6.55 -5.73
C MET A 20 -14.95 -8.02 -5.93
N LYS A 21 -16.22 -8.34 -5.65
CA LYS A 21 -16.81 -9.69 -5.77
C LYS A 21 -16.01 -10.78 -5.01
N ASN A 22 -15.39 -10.40 -3.91
CA ASN A 22 -14.54 -11.25 -3.07
C ASN A 22 -13.35 -11.89 -3.81
N HIS A 23 -12.90 -11.31 -4.93
CA HIS A 23 -11.72 -11.80 -5.66
C HIS A 23 -10.40 -11.45 -4.98
N PHE A 24 -10.40 -10.42 -4.13
CA PHE A 24 -9.20 -9.93 -3.46
C PHE A 24 -9.45 -9.72 -1.97
N PRO A 25 -8.52 -10.11 -1.10
CA PRO A 25 -8.54 -9.71 0.30
C PRO A 25 -8.22 -8.22 0.41
N PHE A 26 -8.93 -7.52 1.28
CA PHE A 26 -8.63 -6.11 1.58
C PHE A 26 -8.22 -5.94 3.05
N VAL A 27 -7.48 -4.87 3.33
CA VAL A 27 -7.14 -4.45 4.70
C VAL A 27 -8.20 -3.47 5.25
N GLY A 28 -9.08 -2.94 4.39
CA GLY A 28 -10.10 -1.96 4.80
C GLY A 28 -9.56 -0.54 4.95
N VAL A 29 -8.65 -0.12 4.06
CA VAL A 29 -8.10 1.25 4.04
C VAL A 29 -8.57 1.99 2.79
N PRO A 30 -9.57 2.87 2.90
CA PRO A 30 -10.02 3.71 1.80
C PRO A 30 -8.92 4.64 1.28
N LYS A 31 -9.07 5.13 0.03
CA LYS A 31 -8.06 5.94 -0.66
C LYS A 31 -7.55 7.15 0.15
N PRO A 32 -8.40 7.98 0.80
CA PRO A 32 -7.91 9.12 1.57
C PRO A 32 -6.97 8.70 2.70
N GLU A 33 -7.35 7.67 3.46
CA GLU A 33 -6.57 7.19 4.61
C GLU A 33 -5.30 6.46 4.19
N ARG A 34 -5.39 5.65 3.13
CA ARG A 34 -4.22 4.99 2.54
C ARG A 34 -3.17 6.00 2.12
N THR A 35 -3.60 7.08 1.45
CA THR A 35 -2.69 8.13 0.98
C THR A 35 -1.96 8.79 2.14
N LYS A 36 -2.64 9.02 3.28
CA LYS A 36 -2.01 9.56 4.50
C LYS A 36 -0.97 8.59 5.06
N GLN A 37 -1.33 7.32 5.27
CA GLN A 37 -0.42 6.30 5.83
C GLN A 37 0.81 6.07 4.94
N THR A 38 0.66 6.11 3.61
CA THR A 38 1.77 5.89 2.68
C THR A 38 2.62 7.14 2.40
N LYS A 39 2.21 8.33 2.85
CA LYS A 39 2.83 9.61 2.45
C LYS A 39 4.33 9.66 2.75
N ALA A 40 4.73 9.21 3.94
CA ALA A 40 6.14 9.22 4.35
C ALA A 40 6.98 8.27 3.49
N VAL A 41 6.48 7.05 3.26
CA VAL A 41 7.18 6.03 2.45
C VAL A 41 7.29 6.46 0.99
N ILE A 42 6.25 7.05 0.41
CA ILE A 42 6.29 7.61 -0.95
C ILE A 42 7.26 8.79 -1.04
N LYS A 43 7.37 9.62 0.01
CA LYS A 43 8.38 10.69 0.05
C LYS A 43 9.80 10.10 0.05
N GLN A 44 10.04 9.08 0.89
CA GLN A 44 11.34 8.40 0.96
C GLN A 44 11.71 7.70 -0.35
N SER A 45 10.73 7.10 -1.04
CA SER A 45 10.99 6.34 -2.27
C SER A 45 11.57 7.21 -3.39
N LYS A 46 11.33 8.53 -3.38
CA LYS A 46 11.88 9.48 -4.36
C LYS A 46 13.39 9.67 -4.25
N HIS A 47 13.98 9.29 -3.12
CA HIS A 47 15.43 9.40 -2.89
C HIS A 47 16.16 8.08 -3.19
N VAL A 48 15.46 7.05 -3.64
CA VAL A 48 16.09 5.79 -4.02
C VAL A 48 16.59 5.93 -5.45
N GLU A 49 17.89 5.70 -5.66
CA GLU A 49 18.49 5.76 -6.98
C GLU A 49 17.89 4.72 -7.93
N THR A 50 17.58 5.16 -9.16
CA THR A 50 16.95 4.32 -10.18
C THR A 50 17.81 3.11 -10.54
N VAL A 51 19.13 3.27 -10.60
CA VAL A 51 20.07 2.18 -10.90
C VAL A 51 20.00 1.08 -9.82
N VAL A 52 19.98 1.50 -8.55
CA VAL A 52 19.82 0.60 -7.41
C VAL A 52 18.47 -0.10 -7.45
N LEU A 53 17.38 0.59 -7.81
CA LEU A 53 16.06 -0.01 -7.99
C LEU A 53 16.04 -1.07 -9.10
N MET A 54 16.57 -0.76 -10.28
CA MET A 54 16.58 -1.68 -11.43
C MET A 54 17.36 -2.98 -11.13
N SER A 55 18.47 -2.89 -10.39
CA SER A 55 19.26 -4.05 -9.98
C SER A 55 18.51 -5.07 -9.10
N ARG A 56 17.40 -4.65 -8.46
CA ARG A 56 16.58 -5.50 -7.58
C ARG A 56 15.42 -6.18 -8.31
N VAL A 57 15.01 -5.67 -9.47
CA VAL A 57 13.87 -6.21 -10.26
C VAL A 57 14.33 -7.29 -11.24
N ASN A 58 15.56 -7.20 -11.76
CA ASN A 58 16.12 -8.14 -12.73
C ASN A 58 16.84 -9.35 -12.08
N LYS A 59 16.48 -9.70 -10.84
CA LYS A 59 16.94 -10.91 -10.15
C LYS A 59 15.80 -11.92 -10.11
#